data_AF-A0A941YE81-F1
#
_entry.id   AF-A0A941YE81-F1
#
_cell.length_a   1.000
_cell.length_b   1.000
_cell.length_c   1.000
_cell.angle_alpha   90.00
_cell.angle_beta   90.00
_cell.angle_gamma   90.00
#
_symmetry.space_group_name_H-M   'P 1'
#
loop_
_entity.id
_entity.type
_entity.pdbx_description
1 polymer ?
#
loop_
_entity_poly.entity_id
_entity_poly.type
_entity_poly.pdbx_seq_one_letter_code
_entity_poly.pdbx_strand_id
1 'polypeptide(L)'
;MKKVILKPLVLTAILGSAVVANADVLLNTFGATDPGFTNTGWTVDNTQSMGRAFTSPGTYVLTEIDIALFATHAASNVRVNLCSDGGGMPGSVMESFLVTTTPDPTKYFLNSVTNPVLTAGTYFITVTPDTDDDGGAWCQTNDGHSADLTFSTDSGATWNNFNDTDGAVTVFGSPVPEPASFAVLGLGALALVRRRRK
;
A
#
# COMPACT_ATOMS: atom_id res chain seq x y z
N MET A 1 -26.96 -5.05 67.95
CA MET A 1 -26.24 -4.19 66.98
C MET A 1 -25.43 -5.09 66.04
N LYS A 2 -25.91 -5.36 64.81
CA LYS A 2 -25.18 -6.15 63.79
C LYS A 2 -24.57 -5.17 62.78
N LYS A 3 -23.24 -5.16 62.66
CA LYS A 3 -22.50 -4.31 61.70
C LYS A 3 -22.61 -4.92 60.30
N VAL A 4 -23.22 -4.20 59.38
CA VAL A 4 -23.23 -4.51 57.94
C VAL A 4 -21.91 -3.98 57.36
N ILE A 5 -21.07 -4.87 56.83
CA ILE A 5 -19.80 -4.51 56.19
C ILE A 5 -20.09 -4.33 54.68
N LEU A 6 -20.14 -3.08 54.21
CA LEU A 6 -20.15 -2.74 52.79
C LEU A 6 -18.77 -3.06 52.18
N LYS A 7 -18.73 -3.90 51.14
CA LYS A 7 -17.52 -4.10 50.32
C LYS A 7 -17.48 -3.02 49.22
N PRO A 8 -16.36 -2.31 49.01
CA PRO A 8 -16.24 -1.35 47.93
C PRO A 8 -16.09 -2.09 46.59
N LEU A 9 -16.96 -1.77 45.64
CA LEU A 9 -16.86 -2.19 44.25
C LEU A 9 -15.83 -1.27 43.57
N VAL A 10 -14.62 -1.79 43.31
CA VAL A 10 -13.60 -1.08 42.54
C VAL A 10 -13.98 -1.19 41.05
N LEU A 11 -14.30 -0.06 40.44
CA LEU A 11 -14.57 0.07 39.00
C LEU A 11 -13.27 0.44 38.30
N THR A 12 -12.62 -0.52 37.66
CA THR A 12 -11.41 -0.27 36.85
C THR A 12 -11.84 0.25 35.49
N ALA A 13 -11.62 1.54 35.23
CA ALA A 13 -11.74 2.13 33.89
C ALA A 13 -10.57 1.65 33.03
N ILE A 14 -10.86 0.88 31.96
CA ILE A 14 -9.87 0.52 30.96
C ILE A 14 -9.83 1.66 29.95
N LEU A 15 -8.81 2.52 30.09
CA LEU A 15 -8.43 3.49 29.06
C LEU A 15 -7.94 2.70 27.84
N GLY A 16 -8.71 2.73 26.75
CA GLY A 16 -8.26 2.25 25.46
C GLY A 16 -7.16 3.17 24.95
N SER A 17 -5.91 2.75 25.08
CA SER A 17 -4.78 3.41 24.45
C SER A 17 -4.93 3.33 22.93
N ALA A 18 -5.17 4.46 22.28
CA ALA A 18 -4.98 4.59 20.84
C ALA A 18 -3.50 4.31 20.55
N VAL A 19 -3.21 3.15 19.95
CA VAL A 19 -1.87 2.87 19.44
C VAL A 19 -1.64 3.86 18.31
N VAL A 20 -0.63 4.72 18.44
CA VAL A 20 -0.12 5.47 17.30
C VAL A 20 0.47 4.43 16.35
N ALA A 21 -0.26 4.12 15.30
CA ALA A 21 0.15 3.15 14.30
C ALA A 21 1.23 3.81 13.41
N ASN A 22 2.48 3.40 13.57
CA ASN A 22 3.51 3.71 12.58
C ASN A 22 3.12 3.11 11.23
N ALA A 23 3.56 3.72 10.13
CA ALA A 23 3.36 3.14 8.81
C ALA A 23 4.15 1.82 8.70
N ASP A 24 3.45 0.74 8.36
CA ASP A 24 4.01 -0.56 8.01
C ASP A 24 4.34 -0.60 6.52
N VAL A 25 5.28 -1.47 6.14
CA VAL A 25 5.64 -1.74 4.75
C VAL A 25 4.74 -2.87 4.22
N LEU A 26 3.92 -2.57 3.22
CA LEU A 26 3.02 -3.52 2.55
C LEU A 26 3.69 -4.22 1.36
N LEU A 27 4.57 -3.50 0.67
CA LEU A 27 5.41 -4.00 -0.42
C LEU A 27 6.76 -3.29 -0.34
N ASN A 28 7.86 -4.00 -0.59
CA ASN A 28 9.16 -3.39 -0.87
C ASN A 28 9.90 -4.22 -1.91
N THR A 29 10.19 -3.61 -3.05
CA THR A 29 10.93 -4.22 -4.16
C THR A 29 12.21 -3.45 -4.48
N PHE A 30 12.59 -2.43 -3.70
CA PHE A 30 13.93 -1.87 -3.82
C PHE A 30 14.94 -2.94 -3.39
N GLY A 31 15.97 -3.15 -4.21
CA GLY A 31 17.02 -4.12 -3.89
C GLY A 31 17.89 -3.68 -2.71
N ALA A 32 18.70 -4.61 -2.22
CA ALA A 32 19.38 -4.49 -0.92
C ALA A 32 20.50 -3.43 -0.85
N THR A 33 20.95 -2.90 -1.99
CA THR A 33 22.04 -1.92 -2.06
C THR A 33 21.54 -0.57 -2.58
N ASP A 34 21.94 0.52 -1.93
CA ASP A 34 21.65 1.89 -2.37
C ASP A 34 22.09 2.13 -3.84
N PRO A 35 21.23 2.67 -4.72
CA PRO A 35 19.92 3.28 -4.43
C PRO A 35 18.73 2.31 -4.43
N GLY A 36 18.96 1.01 -4.65
CA GLY A 36 17.95 -0.05 -4.66
C GLY A 36 17.29 -0.28 -6.03
N PHE A 37 17.77 0.39 -7.07
CA PHE A 37 17.24 0.32 -8.43
C PHE A 37 18.34 0.53 -9.47
N THR A 38 18.05 0.21 -10.72
CA THR A 38 18.97 0.33 -11.85
C THR A 38 18.71 1.59 -12.69
N ASN A 39 19.61 1.86 -13.64
CA ASN A 39 19.44 2.88 -14.66
C ASN A 39 18.66 2.39 -15.90
N THR A 40 17.99 1.24 -15.77
CA THR A 40 17.13 0.65 -16.79
C THR A 40 15.72 0.52 -16.24
N GLY A 41 14.72 0.48 -17.11
CA GLY A 41 13.33 0.46 -16.64
C GLY A 41 12.34 0.04 -17.69
N TRP A 42 11.13 -0.21 -17.23
CA TRP A 42 9.97 -0.49 -18.06
C TRP A 42 9.41 0.82 -18.61
N THR A 43 9.45 0.97 -19.92
CA THR A 43 8.97 2.19 -20.58
C THR A 43 7.46 2.33 -20.42
N VAL A 44 7.03 3.56 -20.13
CA VAL A 44 5.65 4.01 -20.09
C VAL A 44 5.57 5.28 -20.93
N ASP A 45 4.99 5.18 -22.11
CA ASP A 45 4.91 6.25 -23.09
C ASP A 45 3.65 6.12 -23.94
N ASN A 46 3.08 7.24 -24.39
CA ASN A 46 1.90 7.23 -25.25
C ASN A 46 0.74 6.39 -24.66
N THR A 47 0.45 5.22 -25.22
CA THR A 47 -0.60 4.30 -24.74
C THR A 47 -0.08 3.18 -23.84
N GLN A 48 1.23 3.12 -23.61
CA GLN A 48 1.89 2.07 -22.86
C GLN A 48 1.88 2.38 -21.37
N SER A 49 1.50 1.39 -20.57
CA SER A 49 1.44 1.52 -19.11
C SER A 49 1.94 0.25 -18.45
N MET A 50 2.44 0.40 -17.24
CA MET A 50 3.03 -0.67 -16.44
C MET A 50 2.32 -0.79 -15.11
N GLY A 51 2.31 -1.98 -14.52
CA GLY A 51 1.73 -2.19 -13.21
C GLY A 51 2.27 -3.42 -12.48
N ARG A 52 2.16 -3.40 -11.16
CA ARG A 52 2.61 -4.47 -10.26
C ARG A 52 1.55 -4.73 -9.21
N ALA A 53 1.18 -6.00 -9.06
CA ALA A 53 0.29 -6.44 -8.00
C ALA A 53 1.01 -6.46 -6.64
N PHE A 54 0.28 -6.16 -5.58
CA PHE A 54 0.68 -6.44 -4.20
C PHE A 54 -0.53 -6.84 -3.36
N THR A 55 -0.28 -7.45 -2.21
CA THR A 55 -1.34 -7.94 -1.32
C THR A 55 -1.29 -7.19 0.00
N SER A 56 -2.38 -6.53 0.36
CA SER A 56 -2.57 -6.03 1.73
C SER A 56 -2.91 -7.21 2.64
N PRO A 57 -2.15 -7.45 3.73
CA PRO A 57 -2.39 -8.59 4.63
C PRO A 57 -3.54 -8.36 5.62
N GLY A 58 -4.04 -7.14 5.71
CA GLY A 58 -5.05 -6.71 6.68
C GLY A 58 -5.74 -5.42 6.25
N THR A 59 -6.34 -4.71 7.20
CA THR A 59 -6.90 -3.39 6.91
C THR A 59 -5.87 -2.31 7.20
N TYR A 60 -5.46 -1.61 6.17
CA TYR A 60 -4.48 -0.52 6.23
C TYR A 60 -5.07 0.75 5.60
N VAL A 61 -4.55 1.89 5.99
CA VAL A 61 -4.74 3.17 5.29
C VAL A 61 -3.46 3.46 4.54
N LEU A 62 -3.51 3.68 3.23
CA LEU A 62 -2.32 4.05 2.46
C LEU A 62 -1.75 5.37 2.99
N THR A 63 -0.44 5.39 3.23
CA THR A 63 0.27 6.58 3.72
C THR A 63 1.25 7.14 2.70
N GLU A 64 2.03 6.27 2.04
CA GLU A 64 3.09 6.70 1.14
C GLU A 64 3.37 5.61 0.09
N ILE A 65 3.77 6.05 -1.11
CA ILE A 65 4.38 5.20 -2.12
C ILE A 65 5.73 5.81 -2.48
N ASP A 66 6.77 5.01 -2.35
CA ASP A 66 8.09 5.34 -2.86
C ASP A 66 8.31 4.62 -4.19
N ILE A 67 8.79 5.31 -5.21
CA ILE A 67 8.98 4.70 -6.53
C ILE A 67 10.16 5.32 -7.26
N ALA A 68 10.92 4.51 -7.98
CA ALA A 68 12.03 4.99 -8.80
C ALA A 68 11.61 5.13 -10.26
N LEU A 69 11.77 6.33 -10.83
CA LEU A 69 11.35 6.68 -12.18
C LEU A 69 12.43 7.52 -12.88
N PHE A 70 12.41 7.54 -14.20
CA PHE A 70 13.13 8.51 -15.03
C PHE A 70 12.35 8.87 -16.28
N ALA A 71 12.67 10.01 -16.88
CA ALA A 71 12.10 10.46 -18.14
C ALA A 71 12.76 9.69 -19.30
N THR A 72 11.96 9.20 -20.26
CA THR A 72 12.47 8.66 -21.53
C THR A 72 12.62 9.75 -22.59
N HIS A 73 12.07 10.93 -22.33
CA HIS A 73 12.20 12.15 -23.12
C HIS A 73 12.78 13.28 -22.26
N ALA A 74 12.83 14.53 -22.75
CA ALA A 74 13.02 15.67 -21.86
C ALA A 74 11.95 15.63 -20.75
N ALA A 75 12.24 16.22 -19.58
CA ALA A 75 11.40 16.13 -18.38
C ALA A 75 9.89 16.08 -18.69
N SER A 76 9.24 14.99 -18.25
CA SER A 76 7.90 14.60 -18.68
C SER A 76 7.07 14.13 -17.49
N ASN A 77 5.75 14.13 -17.62
CA ASN A 77 4.84 13.80 -16.53
C ASN A 77 4.30 12.37 -16.64
N VAL A 78 4.45 11.60 -15.57
CA VAL A 78 3.80 10.30 -15.43
C VAL A 78 2.85 10.33 -14.24
N ARG A 79 1.84 9.47 -14.27
CA ARG A 79 0.98 9.19 -13.13
C ARG A 79 1.38 7.88 -12.48
N VAL A 80 1.50 7.90 -11.17
CA VAL A 80 1.58 6.71 -10.35
C VAL A 80 0.23 6.53 -9.69
N ASN A 81 -0.42 5.40 -9.89
CA ASN A 81 -1.77 5.16 -9.39
C ASN A 81 -1.81 3.95 -8.48
N LEU A 82 -2.54 4.07 -7.38
CA LEU A 82 -3.06 2.92 -6.65
C LEU A 82 -4.38 2.52 -7.29
N CYS A 83 -4.49 1.26 -7.69
CA CYS A 83 -5.71 0.68 -8.27
C CYS A 83 -6.22 -0.48 -7.42
N SER A 84 -7.55 -0.65 -7.39
CA SER A 84 -8.19 -1.84 -6.84
C SER A 84 -7.89 -3.06 -7.71
N ASP A 85 -8.16 -4.27 -7.20
CA ASP A 85 -8.22 -5.46 -8.03
C ASP A 85 -9.46 -5.46 -8.95
N GLY A 86 -9.25 -5.66 -10.24
CA GLY A 86 -10.26 -5.79 -11.30
C GLY A 86 -10.42 -7.22 -11.83
N GLY A 87 -10.03 -8.24 -11.05
CA GLY A 87 -10.13 -9.66 -11.45
C GLY A 87 -8.77 -10.28 -11.79
N GLY A 88 -7.74 -9.96 -11.00
CA GLY A 88 -6.34 -10.33 -11.24
C GLY A 88 -5.57 -9.31 -12.08
N MET A 89 -6.16 -8.15 -12.34
CA MET A 89 -5.60 -7.05 -13.15
C MET A 89 -5.92 -5.70 -12.49
N PRO A 90 -5.23 -4.60 -12.83
CA PRO A 90 -5.58 -3.27 -12.36
C PRO A 90 -7.04 -2.92 -12.66
N GLY A 91 -7.79 -2.58 -11.61
CA GLY A 91 -9.18 -2.14 -11.65
C GLY A 91 -9.31 -0.61 -11.57
N SER A 92 -10.29 -0.13 -10.81
CA SER A 92 -10.51 1.32 -10.64
C SER A 92 -9.36 2.00 -9.89
N VAL A 93 -8.98 3.20 -10.34
CA VAL A 93 -8.01 4.05 -9.63
C VAL A 93 -8.62 4.54 -8.32
N MET A 94 -7.92 4.26 -7.22
CA MET A 94 -8.27 4.69 -5.87
C MET A 94 -7.57 6.00 -5.51
N GLU A 95 -6.32 6.17 -5.95
CA GLU A 95 -5.55 7.41 -5.79
C GLU A 95 -4.54 7.55 -6.94
N SER A 96 -4.24 8.79 -7.35
CA SER A 96 -3.34 9.11 -8.47
C SER A 96 -2.40 10.24 -8.09
N PHE A 97 -1.11 10.06 -8.37
CA PHE A 97 -0.04 11.01 -8.09
C PHE A 97 0.59 11.46 -9.42
N LEU A 98 0.61 12.77 -9.66
CA LEU A 98 1.33 13.34 -10.80
C LEU A 98 2.82 13.49 -10.43
N VAL A 99 3.69 12.92 -11.24
CA VAL A 99 5.14 12.97 -11.06
C VAL A 99 5.80 13.59 -12.28
N THR A 100 6.48 14.72 -12.09
CA THR A 100 7.36 15.28 -13.11
C THR A 100 8.73 14.60 -13.01
N THR A 101 9.02 13.78 -14.02
CA THR A 101 10.23 12.97 -14.08
C THR A 101 11.44 13.78 -14.54
N THR A 102 12.63 13.38 -14.08
CA THR A 102 13.92 13.90 -14.55
C THR A 102 14.61 12.86 -15.44
N PRO A 103 15.55 13.27 -16.32
CA PRO A 103 16.29 12.33 -17.16
C PRO A 103 17.08 11.28 -16.37
N ASP A 104 17.60 11.66 -15.19
CA ASP A 104 18.31 10.74 -14.32
C ASP A 104 17.34 9.92 -13.45
N PRO A 105 17.56 8.59 -13.32
CA PRO A 105 16.86 7.72 -12.37
C PRO A 105 16.81 8.31 -10.97
N THR A 106 15.60 8.57 -10.50
CA THR A 106 15.35 9.27 -9.24
C THR A 106 14.27 8.55 -8.43
N LYS A 107 14.46 8.48 -7.12
CA LYS A 107 13.45 8.00 -6.17
C LYS A 107 12.50 9.15 -5.81
N TYR A 108 11.21 8.93 -6.00
CA TYR A 108 10.13 9.85 -5.66
C TYR A 108 9.36 9.34 -4.44
N PHE A 109 8.96 10.26 -3.56
CA PHE A 109 8.22 9.98 -2.32
C PHE A 109 6.81 10.57 -2.45
N LEU A 110 5.80 9.72 -2.58
CA LEU A 110 4.43 10.09 -2.91
C LEU A 110 3.54 9.92 -1.68
N ASN A 111 3.35 11.01 -0.94
CA ASN A 111 2.51 11.03 0.25
C ASN A 111 1.03 10.96 -0.14
N SER A 112 0.30 9.98 0.38
CA SER A 112 -1.13 9.82 0.17
C SER A 112 -1.91 10.99 0.77
N VAL A 113 -2.81 11.56 -0.02
CA VAL A 113 -3.65 12.72 0.36
C VAL A 113 -5.07 12.28 0.64
N THR A 114 -5.57 11.30 -0.13
CA THR A 114 -6.92 10.75 0.03
C THR A 114 -6.98 9.61 1.05
N ASN A 115 -5.81 9.05 1.40
CA ASN A 115 -5.64 7.99 2.40
C ASN A 115 -6.63 6.82 2.19
N PRO A 116 -6.63 6.18 1.00
CA PRO A 116 -7.54 5.09 0.71
C PRO A 116 -7.35 3.93 1.69
N VAL A 117 -8.47 3.32 2.09
CA VAL A 117 -8.47 2.12 2.94
C VAL A 117 -8.26 0.89 2.07
N LEU A 118 -7.22 0.12 2.40
CA LEU A 118 -6.86 -1.16 1.81
C LEU A 118 -7.31 -2.27 2.74
N THR A 119 -8.45 -2.90 2.48
CA THR A 119 -8.81 -4.16 3.14
C THR A 119 -7.90 -5.30 2.68
N ALA A 120 -7.89 -6.42 3.42
CA ALA A 120 -7.10 -7.58 3.02
C ALA A 120 -7.47 -8.02 1.59
N GLY A 121 -6.47 -8.16 0.71
CA GLY A 121 -6.70 -8.43 -0.71
C GLY A 121 -5.62 -7.87 -1.62
N THR A 122 -5.83 -8.03 -2.92
CA THR A 122 -4.90 -7.60 -3.97
C THR A 122 -5.18 -6.17 -4.42
N TYR A 123 -4.12 -5.43 -4.69
CA TYR A 123 -4.12 -4.08 -5.24
C TYR A 123 -3.00 -3.97 -6.27
N PHE A 124 -3.03 -2.91 -7.06
CA PHE A 124 -2.02 -2.67 -8.09
C PHE A 124 -1.42 -1.28 -7.94
N ILE A 125 -0.11 -1.19 -8.07
CA ILE A 125 0.56 0.07 -8.41
C ILE A 125 0.71 0.11 -9.91
N THR A 126 0.23 1.17 -10.56
CA THR A 126 0.42 1.38 -12.00
C THR A 126 1.18 2.65 -12.26
N VAL A 127 1.96 2.66 -13.34
CA VAL A 127 2.61 3.85 -13.88
C VAL A 127 2.09 4.04 -15.30
N THR A 128 1.56 5.23 -15.58
CA THR A 128 0.99 5.60 -16.87
C THR A 128 1.53 6.96 -17.29
N PRO A 129 1.58 7.28 -18.59
CA PRO A 129 1.74 8.66 -19.05
C PRO A 129 0.63 9.56 -18.48
N ASP A 130 0.90 10.84 -18.22
CA ASP A 130 -0.15 11.82 -17.90
C ASP A 130 -0.93 12.24 -19.16
N THR A 131 -0.21 12.37 -20.28
CA THR A 131 -0.76 12.61 -21.62
C THR A 131 -0.05 11.72 -22.65
N ASP A 132 -0.62 11.58 -23.85
CA ASP A 132 -0.05 10.73 -24.92
C ASP A 132 1.34 11.21 -25.40
N ASP A 133 1.70 12.47 -25.16
CA ASP A 133 3.02 13.03 -25.49
C ASP A 133 4.05 12.86 -24.35
N ASP A 134 3.62 12.35 -23.19
CA ASP A 134 4.49 12.10 -22.06
C ASP A 134 5.12 10.70 -22.10
N GLY A 135 6.32 10.59 -21.54
CA GLY A 135 7.13 9.38 -21.53
C GLY A 135 8.07 9.30 -20.34
N GLY A 136 8.02 8.17 -19.65
CA GLY A 136 8.93 7.82 -18.58
C GLY A 136 9.28 6.34 -18.58
N ALA A 137 10.01 5.93 -17.57
CA ALA A 137 10.29 4.53 -17.31
C ALA A 137 10.30 4.26 -15.81
N TRP A 138 9.72 3.12 -15.44
CA TRP A 138 9.79 2.59 -14.09
C TRP A 138 11.09 1.81 -13.92
N CYS A 139 11.99 2.32 -13.08
CA CYS A 139 13.27 1.68 -12.81
C CYS A 139 13.08 0.25 -12.33
N GLN A 140 13.91 -0.66 -12.85
CA GLN A 140 13.99 -2.02 -12.34
C GLN A 140 14.67 -2.05 -10.98
N THR A 141 14.31 -3.03 -10.15
CA THR A 141 15.09 -3.38 -8.96
C THR A 141 16.52 -3.80 -9.32
N ASN A 142 17.49 -3.52 -8.45
CA ASN A 142 18.90 -3.89 -8.67
C ASN A 142 19.32 -5.25 -8.08
N ASP A 143 18.41 -5.97 -7.41
CA ASP A 143 18.65 -7.33 -6.91
C ASP A 143 18.23 -8.41 -7.93
N GLY A 144 17.64 -8.00 -9.07
CA GLY A 144 17.28 -8.87 -10.17
C GLY A 144 16.11 -9.82 -9.89
N HIS A 145 15.33 -9.60 -8.82
CA HIS A 145 14.16 -10.45 -8.59
C HIS A 145 13.09 -10.20 -9.66
N SER A 146 12.44 -11.28 -10.08
CA SER A 146 11.38 -11.24 -11.08
C SER A 146 9.99 -11.30 -10.45
N ALA A 147 9.03 -10.81 -11.21
CA ALA A 147 7.68 -10.54 -10.80
C ALA A 147 6.71 -10.76 -11.96
N ASP A 148 5.50 -11.22 -11.64
CA ASP A 148 4.38 -11.06 -12.56
C ASP A 148 4.01 -9.57 -12.57
N LEU A 149 4.33 -8.94 -13.69
CA LEU A 149 4.01 -7.56 -14.01
C LEU A 149 2.81 -7.53 -14.95
N THR A 150 2.07 -6.44 -14.85
CA THR A 150 0.96 -6.12 -15.75
C THR A 150 1.39 -5.00 -16.68
N PHE A 151 0.92 -5.04 -17.91
CA PHE A 151 1.10 -3.94 -18.86
C PHE A 151 -0.15 -3.71 -19.69
N SER A 152 -0.29 -2.50 -20.19
CA SER A 152 -1.31 -2.10 -21.15
C SER A 152 -0.62 -1.43 -22.33
N THR A 153 -1.22 -1.55 -23.52
CA THR A 153 -0.79 -0.84 -24.74
C THR A 153 -1.92 0.00 -25.33
N ASP A 154 -2.99 0.21 -24.56
CA ASP A 154 -4.22 0.89 -24.95
C ASP A 154 -4.72 1.84 -23.85
N SER A 155 -3.78 2.55 -23.22
CA SER A 155 -4.03 3.57 -22.19
C SER A 155 -4.80 3.03 -20.98
N GLY A 156 -4.50 1.80 -20.58
CA GLY A 156 -5.10 1.13 -19.43
C GLY A 156 -6.47 0.50 -19.68
N ALA A 157 -6.96 0.48 -20.93
CA ALA A 157 -8.25 -0.13 -21.26
C ALA A 157 -8.23 -1.66 -21.14
N THR A 158 -7.13 -2.30 -21.51
CA THR A 158 -6.88 -3.73 -21.29
C THR A 158 -5.50 -3.95 -20.68
N TRP A 159 -5.40 -4.98 -19.84
CA TRP A 159 -4.17 -5.35 -19.15
C TRP A 159 -3.79 -6.80 -19.47
N ASN A 160 -2.50 -7.02 -19.64
CA ASN A 160 -1.89 -8.32 -19.90
C ASN A 160 -0.80 -8.57 -18.86
N ASN A 161 -0.49 -9.84 -18.62
CA ASN A 161 0.58 -10.25 -17.71
C ASN A 161 1.83 -10.69 -18.45
N PHE A 162 2.98 -10.45 -17.85
CA PHE A 162 4.25 -11.04 -18.22
C PHE A 162 5.14 -11.20 -16.99
N ASN A 163 6.14 -12.07 -17.07
CA ASN A 163 7.09 -12.29 -15.99
C ASN A 163 8.44 -11.73 -16.39
N ASP A 164 8.95 -10.78 -15.62
CA ASP A 164 10.27 -10.17 -15.84
C ASP A 164 10.76 -9.49 -14.55
N THR A 165 11.89 -8.80 -14.61
CA THR A 165 12.51 -8.06 -13.49
C THR A 165 11.54 -7.04 -12.90
N ASP A 166 11.33 -7.09 -11.58
CA ASP A 166 10.36 -6.23 -10.89
C ASP A 166 10.73 -4.74 -10.98
N GLY A 167 9.73 -3.88 -10.86
CA GLY A 167 9.91 -2.44 -10.73
C GLY A 167 10.23 -2.06 -9.29
N ALA A 168 11.11 -1.09 -9.07
CA ALA A 168 11.49 -0.63 -7.73
C ALA A 168 10.41 0.29 -7.13
N VAL A 169 9.74 -0.19 -6.08
CA VAL A 169 8.66 0.49 -5.36
C VAL A 169 8.59 0.04 -3.90
N THR A 170 8.15 0.93 -3.01
CA THR A 170 7.72 0.59 -1.65
C THR A 170 6.34 1.16 -1.44
N VAL A 171 5.45 0.36 -0.85
CA VAL A 171 4.10 0.80 -0.47
C VAL A 171 4.00 0.77 1.04
N PHE A 172 3.62 1.90 1.63
CA PHE A 172 3.45 2.06 3.06
C PHE A 172 1.98 2.24 3.43
N GLY A 173 1.57 1.65 4.56
CA GLY A 173 0.25 1.86 5.11
C GLY A 173 0.21 1.80 6.63
N SER A 174 -0.68 2.57 7.24
CA SER A 174 -0.91 2.53 8.68
C SER A 174 -2.00 1.50 9.01
N PRO A 175 -1.76 0.50 9.88
CA PRO A 175 -2.79 -0.47 10.24
C PRO A 175 -3.96 0.22 10.92
N VAL A 176 -5.19 -0.09 10.49
CA VAL A 176 -6.41 0.39 11.15
C VAL A 176 -6.63 -0.46 12.40
N PRO A 177 -6.61 0.11 13.63
CA PRO A 177 -6.83 -0.67 14.83
C PRO A 177 -8.16 -1.40 14.78
N GLU A 178 -8.15 -2.72 14.93
CA GLU A 178 -9.39 -3.47 15.05
C GLU A 178 -10.18 -2.92 16.26
N PRO A 179 -11.48 -2.62 16.12
CA PRO A 179 -12.26 -2.09 17.22
C PRO A 179 -12.16 -3.02 18.43
N ALA A 180 -12.11 -2.43 19.63
CA ALA A 180 -12.03 -3.13 20.93
C ALA A 180 -13.14 -4.17 21.20
N SER A 181 -14.02 -4.44 20.23
CA SER A 181 -14.99 -5.54 20.18
C SER A 181 -14.38 -6.89 20.56
N PHE A 182 -13.14 -7.21 20.13
CA PHE A 182 -12.48 -8.45 20.58
C PHE A 182 -12.10 -8.42 22.05
N ALA A 183 -11.67 -7.27 22.57
CA ALA A 183 -11.43 -7.10 24.01
C ALA A 183 -12.74 -7.24 24.80
N VAL A 184 -13.87 -6.71 24.30
CA VAL A 184 -15.19 -6.85 24.91
C VAL A 184 -15.69 -8.30 24.86
N LEU A 185 -15.47 -9.02 23.75
CA LEU A 185 -15.79 -10.45 23.65
C LEU A 185 -14.93 -11.30 24.61
N GLY A 186 -13.63 -11.02 24.70
CA GLY A 186 -12.72 -11.69 25.64
C GLY A 186 -13.11 -11.43 27.10
N LEU A 187 -13.41 -10.18 27.44
CA LEU A 187 -13.89 -9.80 28.78
C LEU A 187 -15.28 -10.40 29.08
N GLY A 188 -16.17 -10.43 28.10
CA GLY A 188 -17.50 -11.04 28.19
C GLY A 188 -17.43 -12.55 28.44
N ALA A 189 -16.56 -13.27 27.73
CA ALA A 189 -16.31 -14.69 27.94
C ALA A 189 -15.73 -14.96 29.35
N LEU A 190 -14.74 -14.16 29.79
CA LEU A 190 -14.18 -14.26 31.15
C LEU A 190 -15.22 -13.98 32.23
N ALA A 191 -16.10 -13.00 32.03
CA ALA A 191 -17.19 -12.68 32.96
C ALA A 191 -18.20 -13.84 33.07
N LEU A 192 -18.54 -14.49 31.94
CA LEU A 192 -19.42 -15.66 31.92
C LEU A 192 -18.80 -16.88 32.60
N VAL A 193 -17.51 -17.16 32.37
CA VAL A 193 -16.79 -18.25 33.05
C VAL A 193 -16.74 -18.01 34.57
N ARG A 194 -16.52 -16.76 35.00
CA ARG A 194 -16.53 -16.40 36.43
C ARG A 194 -17.92 -16.55 37.06
N ARG A 195 -19.00 -16.30 36.31
CA ARG A 195 -20.39 -16.48 36.78
C ARG A 195 -20.77 -17.96 36.93
N ARG A 196 -20.20 -18.87 36.14
CA ARG A 196 -20.49 -20.32 36.23
C ARG A 196 -19.75 -21.05 37.36
N ARG A 197 -18.72 -20.42 37.94
CA ARG A 197 -17.90 -21.00 39.05
C ARG A 197 -18.34 -20.52 40.43
N LYS A 198 -19.42 -19.76 40.54
CA LYS A 198 -20.10 -19.40 41.80
C LYS A 198 -21.46 -20.06 41.82
#